data_AF-A0A5D3DLK6-F1
#
_entry.id   AF-A0A5D3DLK6-F1
#
_cell.length_a   1.000
_cell.length_b   1.000
_cell.length_c   1.000
_cell.angle_alpha   90.00
_cell.angle_beta   90.00
_cell.angle_gamma   90.00
#
_symmetry.space_group_name_H-M   'P 1'
#
loop_
_entity.id
_entity.type
_entity.pdbx_description
1 polymer ?
#
loop_
_entity_poly.entity_id
_entity_poly.type
_entity_poly.pdbx_seq_one_letter_code
_entity_poly.pdbx_strand_id
1 'polypeptide(L)'
;MASYFSVFITVMALIMVVASAESKPCNDIYVVKEGETLHTISAKCRDPFIVDNNPHIQDSDDVFPGLLIQITPTLINSRKLLL
;
A
#
# COMPACT_ATOMS: atom_id res chain seq x y z
N MET A 1 -3.47 -35.06 25.72
CA MET A 1 -3.72 -34.82 24.29
C MET A 1 -4.69 -33.67 24.05
N ALA A 2 -5.91 -33.67 24.62
CA ALA A 2 -6.90 -32.60 24.41
C ALA A 2 -6.50 -31.20 24.95
N SER A 3 -5.81 -31.13 26.10
CA SER A 3 -5.36 -29.85 26.68
C SER A 3 -4.31 -29.15 25.81
N TYR A 4 -3.34 -29.91 25.29
CA TYR A 4 -2.31 -29.37 24.38
C TYR A 4 -2.90 -28.81 23.09
N PHE A 5 -3.91 -29.50 22.53
CA PHE A 5 -4.61 -29.06 21.32
C PHE A 5 -5.37 -27.74 21.55
N SER A 6 -6.03 -27.60 22.70
CA SER A 6 -6.70 -26.35 23.09
C SER A 6 -5.70 -25.19 23.24
N VAL A 7 -4.59 -25.41 23.93
CA VAL A 7 -3.51 -24.42 24.09
C VAL A 7 -2.90 -24.05 22.74
N PHE A 8 -2.70 -25.02 21.84
CA PHE A 8 -2.17 -24.77 20.51
C PHE A 8 -3.12 -23.91 19.67
N ILE A 9 -4.43 -24.20 19.70
CA ILE A 9 -5.44 -23.41 18.99
C ILE A 9 -5.50 -21.99 19.54
N THR A 10 -5.50 -21.80 20.86
CA THR A 10 -5.57 -20.45 21.44
C THR A 10 -4.32 -19.63 21.17
N VAL A 11 -3.15 -20.25 21.20
CA VAL A 11 -1.87 -19.61 20.83
C VAL A 11 -1.85 -19.24 19.35
N MET A 12 -2.27 -20.15 18.45
CA MET A 12 -2.31 -19.87 17.01
C MET A 12 -3.38 -18.84 16.66
N ALA A 13 -4.53 -18.85 17.33
CA ALA A 13 -5.55 -17.82 17.18
C ALA A 13 -5.04 -16.44 17.62
N LEU A 14 -4.30 -16.37 18.74
CA LEU A 14 -3.65 -15.14 19.18
C LEU A 14 -2.60 -14.66 18.15
N ILE A 15 -1.78 -15.57 17.62
CA ILE A 15 -0.79 -15.25 16.57
C ILE A 15 -1.48 -14.75 15.29
N MET A 16 -2.57 -15.40 14.85
CA MET A 16 -3.37 -14.97 13.70
C MET A 16 -3.97 -13.58 13.89
N VAL A 17 -4.42 -13.25 15.10
CA VAL A 17 -4.97 -11.92 15.44
C VAL A 17 -3.89 -10.83 15.42
N VAL A 18 -2.64 -11.16 15.75
CA VAL A 18 -1.52 -10.20 15.76
C VAL A 18 -0.91 -10.01 14.36
N ALA A 19 -1.15 -10.93 13.42
CA ALA A 19 -0.55 -10.94 12.08
C ALA A 19 -1.27 -10.07 11.02
N SER A 20 -1.99 -9.02 11.41
CA SER A 20 -2.62 -8.07 10.48
C SER A 20 -1.96 -6.69 10.55
N ALA A 21 -0.66 -6.65 10.27
CA ALA A 21 -0.02 -5.42 9.85
C ALA A 21 -0.13 -5.37 8.33
N GLU A 22 -1.21 -4.77 7.82
CA GLU A 22 -1.34 -4.49 6.39
C GLU A 22 -0.18 -3.56 5.99
N SER A 23 0.85 -4.12 5.36
CA SER A 23 1.96 -3.35 4.84
C SER A 23 1.45 -2.53 3.67
N LYS A 24 1.11 -1.26 3.93
CA LYS A 24 0.87 -0.31 2.86
C LYS A 24 2.12 -0.29 1.97
N PRO A 25 1.98 -0.43 0.65
CA PRO A 25 3.13 -0.47 -0.24
C PRO A 25 3.88 0.88 -0.28
N CYS A 26 3.18 1.98 0.01
CA CYS A 26 3.70 3.34 0.02
C CYS A 26 3.06 4.18 1.13
N ASN A 27 3.76 5.24 1.55
CA ASN A 27 3.20 6.33 2.37
C ASN A 27 2.39 7.29 1.50
N ASP A 28 1.64 8.19 2.13
CA ASP A 28 0.79 9.19 1.46
C ASP A 28 1.59 10.16 0.56
N ILE A 29 2.89 10.34 0.83
CA ILE A 29 3.81 11.11 -0.01
C ILE A 29 4.98 10.20 -0.42
N TYR A 30 5.20 10.09 -1.72
CA TYR A 30 6.28 9.32 -2.31
C TYR A 30 7.34 10.24 -2.91
N VAL A 31 8.62 9.92 -2.70
CA VAL A 31 9.75 10.64 -3.31
C VAL A 31 10.25 9.85 -4.51
N VAL A 32 10.17 10.45 -5.69
CA VAL A 32 10.58 9.81 -6.96
C VAL A 32 12.06 9.46 -6.93
N LYS A 33 12.40 8.24 -7.33
CA LYS A 33 13.79 7.78 -7.51
C LYS A 33 14.21 7.84 -8.98
N GLU A 34 15.52 7.75 -9.21
CA GLU A 34 16.08 7.73 -10.56
C GLU A 34 15.52 6.58 -11.40
N GLY A 35 15.07 6.91 -12.61
CA GLY A 35 14.48 5.95 -13.56
C GLY A 35 13.03 5.52 -13.25
N GLU A 36 12.38 6.09 -12.24
CA GLU A 36 10.96 5.85 -11.99
C GLU A 36 10.07 6.82 -12.78
N THR A 37 8.91 6.34 -13.21
CA THR A 37 7.85 7.12 -13.86
C THR A 37 6.58 7.11 -13.00
N LEU A 38 5.66 8.03 -13.27
CA LEU A 38 4.34 8.04 -12.61
C LEU A 38 3.64 6.68 -12.70
N HIS A 39 3.72 6.01 -13.86
CA HIS A 39 3.10 4.70 -14.08
C HIS A 39 3.73 3.59 -13.23
N THR A 40 5.07 3.55 -13.15
CA THR A 40 5.75 2.55 -12.31
C THR A 40 5.48 2.78 -10.82
N ILE A 41 5.35 4.03 -10.40
CA ILE A 41 5.02 4.41 -9.01
C ILE A 41 3.56 4.07 -8.70
N SER A 42 2.63 4.35 -9.61
CA SER A 42 1.23 3.94 -9.54
C SER A 42 1.09 2.44 -9.33
N ALA A 43 1.79 1.63 -10.15
CA ALA A 43 1.77 0.17 -10.04
C ALA A 43 2.36 -0.33 -8.71
N LYS A 44 3.47 0.27 -8.27
CA LYS A 44 4.12 -0.04 -6.99
C LYS A 44 3.24 0.27 -5.78
N CYS A 45 2.60 1.44 -5.79
CA CYS A 45 1.77 1.93 -4.69
C CYS A 45 0.30 1.48 -4.78
N ARG A 46 -0.09 0.78 -5.86
CA ARG A 46 -1.47 0.37 -6.16
C ARG A 46 -2.44 1.55 -6.20
N ASP A 47 -2.01 2.65 -6.82
CA ASP A 47 -2.81 3.86 -7.00
C ASP A 47 -3.13 4.10 -8.48
N PRO A 48 -4.20 3.48 -9.03
CA PRO A 48 -4.57 3.63 -10.43
C PRO A 48 -5.08 5.03 -10.77
N PHE A 49 -5.44 5.84 -9.77
CA PHE A 49 -5.96 7.21 -9.93
C PHE A 49 -4.93 8.26 -9.49
N ILE A 50 -3.64 7.92 -9.51
CA ILE A 50 -2.55 8.81 -9.09
C ILE A 50 -2.56 10.16 -9.81
N VAL A 51 -3.04 10.19 -11.06
CA VAL A 51 -3.11 11.42 -11.86
C VAL A 51 -4.07 12.44 -11.26
N ASP A 52 -5.19 11.98 -10.70
CA ASP A 52 -6.25 12.86 -10.17
C ASP A 52 -5.77 13.73 -9.00
N ASN A 53 -4.86 13.19 -8.19
CA ASN A 53 -4.27 13.90 -7.05
C ASN A 53 -2.93 14.59 -7.38
N ASN A 54 -2.44 14.45 -8.61
CA ASN A 54 -1.20 15.09 -9.06
C ASN A 54 -1.41 15.85 -10.37
N PRO A 55 -2.29 16.88 -10.40
CA PRO A 55 -2.62 17.63 -11.62
C PRO A 55 -1.45 18.46 -12.19
N HIS A 56 -0.36 18.59 -11.42
CA HIS A 56 0.88 19.22 -11.87
C HIS A 56 1.69 18.33 -12.81
N ILE A 57 1.33 17.05 -12.95
CA ILE A 57 1.97 16.09 -13.85
C ILE A 57 1.07 15.98 -15.09
N GLN A 58 1.49 16.60 -16.19
CA GLN A 58 0.76 16.56 -17.46
C GLN A 58 1.24 15.41 -18.34
N ASP A 59 2.53 15.09 -18.29
CA ASP A 59 3.14 13.98 -19.01
C ASP A 59 4.28 13.31 -18.22
N SER A 60 5.02 12.38 -18.84
CA SER A 60 6.09 11.64 -18.17
C SER A 60 7.31 12.48 -17.82
N ASP A 61 7.51 13.61 -18.50
CA ASP A 61 8.74 14.42 -18.41
C ASP A 61 8.68 15.35 -17.19
N ASP A 62 7.49 15.60 -16.66
CA ASP A 62 7.25 16.29 -15.39
C ASP A 62 7.70 15.47 -14.16
N VAL A 63 8.01 14.19 -14.32
CA VAL A 63 8.45 13.29 -13.24
C VAL A 63 9.97 13.20 -13.21
N PHE A 64 10.57 13.73 -12.15
CA PHE A 64 12.03 13.73 -11.96
C PHE A 64 12.44 13.30 -10.54
N PRO A 65 13.68 12.83 -10.34
CA PRO A 65 14.15 12.37 -9.04
C PRO A 65 14.05 13.47 -7.97
N GLY A 66 13.48 13.13 -6.81
CA GLY A 66 13.23 14.07 -5.72
C GLY A 66 11.88 14.78 -5.78
N LEU A 67 11.11 14.63 -6.85
CA LEU A 67 9.72 15.11 -6.90
C LEU A 67 8.86 14.38 -5.86
N LEU A 68 7.94 15.12 -5.24
CA LEU A 68 6.96 14.59 -4.29
C LEU A 68 5.66 14.27 -5.02
N ILE A 69 5.26 13.00 -4.97
CA ILE A 69 4.00 12.53 -5.54
C ILE A 69 3.05 12.18 -4.40
N GLN A 70 1.83 12.73 -4.46
CA GLN A 70 0.78 12.39 -3.53
C GLN A 70 0.18 11.03 -3.91
N ILE A 71 0.28 10.07 -3.01
CA ILE A 71 -0.31 8.74 -3.17
C ILE A 71 -1.69 8.74 -2.54
N THR A 72 -2.68 8.36 -3.34
CA THR A 72 -4.02 8.08 -2.85
C THR A 72 -4.01 6.68 -2.26
N PRO A 73 -4.26 6.51 -0.95
CA PRO A 73 -4.45 5.19 -0.41
C PRO A 73 -5.72 4.61 -1.03
N THR A 74 -5.56 3.69 -1.98
CA THR A 74 -6.71 2.96 -2.48
C THR A 74 -7.24 2.13 -1.34
N LEU A 75 -8.48 2.45 -0.95
CA LEU A 75 -9.23 1.66 0.01
C LEU A 75 -9.37 0.21 -0.44
N ILE A 76 -9.05 -0.14 -1.68
CA ILE A 76 -9.02 -1.50 -2.23
C ILE A 76 -8.05 -2.40 -1.44
N ASN A 77 -6.99 -1.83 -0.83
CA ASN A 77 -6.16 -2.56 0.12
C ASN A 77 -6.73 -2.49 1.55
N SER A 78 -7.11 -1.29 2.03
CA SER A 78 -7.51 -1.10 3.44
C SER A 78 -8.97 -1.40 3.75
N ARG A 79 -9.70 -1.90 2.76
CA ARG A 79 -11.07 -2.38 2.82
C ARG A 79 -11.11 -3.53 1.78
N LYS A 80 -11.47 -4.77 2.09
CA LYS A 80 -12.74 -5.08 2.78
C LYS A 80 -13.77 -4.00 2.47
N LEU A 81 -13.87 -3.60 1.20
CA LEU A 81 -14.62 -2.42 0.74
C LEU A 81 -16.08 -2.82 0.66
N LEU A 82 -16.66 -3.03 1.84
CA LEU A 82 -18.09 -3.12 2.08
C LEU A 82 -18.83 -4.08 1.14
N LEU A 83 -18.23 -5.23 0.78
CA LEU A 83 -18.89 -6.43 0.28
C LEU A 83 -18.11 -7.66 0.77
#